data_AF-A0A968HM71-F1
#
_entry.id   AF-A0A968HM71-F1
#
_cell.length_a   1.000
_cell.length_b   1.000
_cell.length_c   1.000
_cell.angle_alpha   90.00
_cell.angle_beta   90.00
_cell.angle_gamma   90.00
#
_symmetry.space_group_name_H-M   'P 1'
#
loop_
_entity.id
_entity.type
_entity.pdbx_description
1 polymer ?
#
loop_
_entity_poly.entity_id
_entity_poly.type
_entity_poly.pdbx_seq_one_letter_code
_entity_poly.pdbx_strand_id
1 'polypeptide(L)'
;MTKFERNLSILLLTLSSPMLGCTDDGVEPADDEAAESEGSCTPGEQGCECYLGFCEPGSECVANFCVDPDCVLGSESCPCAEDDQCFSGLECIAGICSSTSDETTDGSTTDESTTDGSTTDGSTTDASTTTDESTTDESTTDASTDGCSPDAYTQCVGNSVVYFDSCDVQGDVLETCSGGQVCVDVSASAAECQERPIACGNGVIDPGEDCDGNLPGNVSCMSLGFDGGPLACAANCSYDESECFYCECTDGACCDGCDFRPANYVCEASAETQYGCPNGTDPGDDVSKRTRDRYCSGNSASCSGGFGSWSAWSVIDSCSNDEYCTPGDSTCNPCTYDVTQYECSTFSPANGNGLGGGEIFRICASTNPQGFMTVKARKLDNSTFSNRPYQVRVSAPGDDPAGRWPTIS
;
A
#
# COMPACT_ATOMS: atom_id res chain seq x y z
N MET A 1 -10.55 -38.32 -58.68
CA MET A 1 -10.64 -39.74 -58.29
C MET A 1 -11.36 -39.80 -56.95
N THR A 2 -12.54 -40.45 -56.93
CA THR A 2 -13.30 -41.07 -55.79
C THR A 2 -13.38 -40.29 -54.46
N LYS A 3 -14.49 -39.67 -54.00
CA LYS A 3 -15.93 -40.01 -53.79
C LYS A 3 -16.24 -40.90 -52.57
N PHE A 4 -17.24 -40.43 -51.78
CA PHE A 4 -18.14 -41.06 -50.76
C PHE A 4 -17.91 -40.60 -49.30
N GLU A 5 -18.91 -40.41 -48.42
CA GLU A 5 -20.29 -39.88 -48.39
C GLU A 5 -20.79 -40.10 -46.94
N ARG A 6 -21.53 -39.13 -46.36
CA ARG A 6 -22.58 -39.25 -45.30
C ARG A 6 -22.14 -39.73 -43.89
N ASN A 7 -22.75 -39.34 -42.75
CA ASN A 7 -24.15 -39.06 -42.48
C ASN A 7 -24.35 -38.25 -41.18
N LEU A 8 -25.49 -37.56 -41.13
CA LEU A 8 -26.05 -36.74 -40.06
C LEU A 8 -26.83 -37.59 -39.04
N SER A 9 -26.79 -37.25 -37.74
CA SER A 9 -27.91 -37.49 -36.81
C SER A 9 -27.87 -36.55 -35.62
N ILE A 10 -29.00 -35.89 -35.43
CA ILE A 10 -29.38 -34.93 -34.39
C ILE A 10 -29.82 -35.70 -33.13
N LEU A 11 -29.42 -35.27 -31.94
CA LEU A 11 -30.15 -35.58 -30.72
C LEU A 11 -30.09 -34.40 -29.74
N LEU A 12 -31.23 -33.72 -29.60
CA LEU A 12 -31.54 -32.76 -28.54
C LEU A 12 -31.65 -33.50 -27.20
N LEU A 13 -31.06 -32.94 -26.14
CA LEU A 13 -31.44 -33.24 -24.75
C LEU A 13 -31.53 -31.94 -23.96
N THR A 14 -32.75 -31.68 -23.50
CA THR A 14 -33.23 -30.60 -22.65
C THR A 14 -32.77 -30.81 -21.20
N LEU A 15 -32.21 -29.78 -20.57
CA LEU A 15 -31.94 -29.72 -19.13
C LEU A 15 -33.25 -29.43 -18.38
N SER A 16 -33.61 -30.32 -17.47
CA SER A 16 -34.69 -30.17 -16.49
C SER A 16 -34.07 -30.30 -15.10
N SER A 17 -34.01 -29.19 -14.36
CA SER A 17 -33.68 -29.18 -12.94
C SER A 17 -34.86 -29.69 -12.11
N PRO A 18 -34.61 -30.31 -10.96
CA PRO A 18 -35.53 -30.21 -9.84
C PRO A 18 -34.90 -29.47 -8.66
N MET A 19 -35.67 -28.47 -8.21
CA MET A 19 -35.64 -27.80 -6.93
C MET A 19 -35.82 -28.77 -5.76
N LEU A 20 -35.10 -28.52 -4.66
CA LEU A 20 -35.40 -28.89 -3.27
C LEU A 20 -34.62 -27.86 -2.42
N GLY A 21 -35.17 -27.00 -1.56
CA GLY A 21 -36.41 -27.07 -0.79
C GLY A 21 -36.07 -27.32 0.68
N CYS A 22 -35.71 -26.26 1.43
CA CYS A 22 -35.71 -26.23 2.89
C CYS A 22 -36.24 -24.88 3.36
N THR A 23 -37.44 -24.88 3.94
CA THR A 23 -37.99 -23.81 4.76
C THR A 23 -37.80 -24.19 6.24
N ASP A 24 -37.37 -23.24 7.06
CA ASP A 24 -37.60 -23.27 8.51
C ASP A 24 -38.16 -21.92 8.95
N ASP A 25 -39.18 -21.99 9.79
CA ASP A 25 -40.04 -20.94 10.30
C ASP A 25 -39.33 -20.02 11.31
N GLY A 26 -39.69 -18.73 11.34
CA GLY A 26 -39.15 -17.85 12.37
C GLY A 26 -39.56 -16.39 12.37
N VAL A 27 -40.87 -16.12 12.55
CA VAL A 27 -41.41 -15.01 13.39
C VAL A 27 -41.06 -13.55 12.99
N GLU A 28 -42.07 -12.85 12.49
CA GLU A 28 -42.11 -11.38 12.50
C GLU A 28 -42.32 -10.81 13.91
N PRO A 29 -41.86 -9.57 14.13
CA PRO A 29 -42.79 -8.58 14.65
C PRO A 29 -42.86 -7.34 13.77
N ALA A 30 -44.09 -6.82 13.68
CA ALA A 30 -44.44 -5.56 13.08
C ALA A 30 -44.07 -4.35 13.97
N ASP A 31 -44.10 -3.20 13.30
CA ASP A 31 -44.19 -1.83 13.81
C ASP A 31 -42.88 -1.20 14.28
N ASP A 32 -42.32 -0.31 13.45
CA ASP A 32 -42.39 1.12 13.76
C ASP A 32 -42.05 1.98 12.53
N GLU A 33 -42.83 3.05 12.38
CA GLU A 33 -42.62 4.08 11.38
C GLU A 33 -41.36 4.91 11.68
N ALA A 34 -40.53 5.12 10.67
CA ALA A 34 -39.55 6.21 10.62
C ALA A 34 -39.45 6.64 9.15
N ALA A 35 -40.17 7.69 8.77
CA ALA A 35 -39.59 9.02 8.64
C ALA A 35 -38.65 9.10 7.43
N GLU A 36 -39.23 9.53 6.31
CA GLU A 36 -38.53 10.18 5.21
C GLU A 36 -37.57 11.23 5.80
N SER A 37 -36.28 10.99 5.64
CA SER A 37 -35.20 11.88 6.09
C SER A 37 -34.04 11.71 5.11
N GLU A 38 -33.95 12.66 4.17
CA GLU A 38 -32.73 13.23 3.58
C GLU A 38 -31.50 12.30 3.46
N GLY A 39 -31.19 11.87 2.23
CA GLY A 39 -29.80 11.71 1.75
C GLY A 39 -28.88 10.69 2.45
N SER A 40 -29.39 9.60 3.02
CA SER A 40 -28.53 8.55 3.59
C SER A 40 -28.19 7.48 2.54
N CYS A 41 -27.10 7.69 1.84
CA CYS A 41 -26.49 6.71 0.96
C CYS A 41 -25.88 5.54 1.79
N THR A 42 -26.05 4.27 1.40
CA THR A 42 -25.53 3.13 2.19
C THR A 42 -24.11 2.73 1.75
N PRO A 43 -23.15 2.47 2.68
CA PRO A 43 -21.80 2.08 2.29
C PRO A 43 -21.77 0.81 1.43
N GLY A 44 -21.13 0.89 0.27
CA GLY A 44 -21.04 -0.19 -0.72
C GLY A 44 -21.94 -0.02 -1.96
N GLU A 45 -22.93 0.89 -1.94
CA GLU A 45 -23.76 1.22 -3.11
C GLU A 45 -23.04 2.18 -4.08
N GLN A 46 -23.44 2.19 -5.35
CA GLN A 46 -22.87 3.06 -6.37
C GLN A 46 -23.06 4.55 -6.01
N GLY A 47 -21.98 5.33 -6.02
CA GLY A 47 -21.93 6.72 -5.57
C GLY A 47 -21.69 6.91 -4.07
N CYS A 48 -21.58 5.83 -3.29
CA CYS A 48 -21.34 5.86 -1.85
C CYS A 48 -19.92 5.44 -1.45
N GLU A 49 -19.58 5.67 -0.18
CA GLU A 49 -18.32 5.21 0.38
C GLU A 49 -18.19 3.69 0.32
N CYS A 50 -16.96 3.20 0.10
CA CYS A 50 -16.69 1.77 0.04
C CYS A 50 -16.92 1.09 1.39
N TYR A 51 -17.54 -0.10 1.38
CA TYR A 51 -17.63 -0.91 2.58
C TYR A 51 -16.43 -1.85 2.68
N LEU A 52 -15.47 -1.52 3.56
CA LEU A 52 -14.23 -2.30 3.76
C LEU A 52 -13.43 -2.52 2.46
N GLY A 53 -13.48 -1.55 1.55
CA GLY A 53 -12.81 -1.62 0.24
C GLY A 53 -13.57 -2.43 -0.81
N PHE A 54 -14.79 -2.86 -0.53
CA PHE A 54 -15.65 -3.60 -1.46
C PHE A 54 -16.92 -2.79 -1.77
N CYS A 55 -17.46 -3.03 -2.97
CA CYS A 55 -18.69 -2.45 -3.49
C CYS A 55 -19.63 -3.56 -3.96
N GLU A 56 -20.89 -3.21 -4.22
CA GLU A 56 -21.85 -4.15 -4.81
C GLU A 56 -21.38 -4.71 -6.16
N PRO A 57 -21.86 -5.91 -6.56
CA PRO A 57 -21.45 -6.53 -7.82
C PRO A 57 -21.75 -5.64 -9.02
N GLY A 58 -20.70 -5.21 -9.72
CA GLY A 58 -20.81 -4.30 -10.87
C GLY A 58 -20.21 -2.92 -10.62
N SER A 59 -19.70 -2.63 -9.42
CA SER A 59 -18.94 -1.40 -9.12
C SER A 59 -17.55 -1.71 -8.55
N GLU A 60 -16.62 -0.77 -8.71
CA GLU A 60 -15.27 -0.85 -8.16
C GLU A 60 -15.01 0.27 -7.15
N CYS A 61 -14.20 0.00 -6.13
CA CYS A 61 -13.86 0.99 -5.11
C CYS A 61 -12.68 1.85 -5.60
N VAL A 62 -12.94 3.13 -5.88
CA VAL A 62 -11.94 4.10 -6.32
C VAL A 62 -12.00 5.32 -5.40
N ALA A 63 -10.87 5.70 -4.82
CA ALA A 63 -10.76 6.86 -3.91
C ALA A 63 -11.78 6.85 -2.74
N ASN A 64 -12.07 5.65 -2.21
CA ASN A 64 -13.05 5.40 -1.15
C ASN A 64 -14.52 5.55 -1.57
N PHE A 65 -14.84 5.62 -2.87
CA PHE A 65 -16.20 5.62 -3.41
C PHE A 65 -16.44 4.46 -4.39
N CYS A 66 -17.67 3.94 -4.45
CA CYS A 66 -18.07 2.90 -5.37
C CYS A 66 -18.49 3.49 -6.72
N VAL A 67 -17.72 3.19 -7.77
CA VAL A 67 -17.91 3.74 -9.13
C VAL A 67 -18.21 2.65 -10.15
N ASP A 68 -18.92 3.01 -11.23
CA ASP A 68 -19.12 2.11 -12.38
C ASP A 68 -17.79 1.92 -13.14
N PRO A 69 -17.32 0.68 -13.42
CA PRO A 69 -16.12 0.45 -14.21
C PRO A 69 -16.26 0.90 -15.67
N ASP A 70 -17.48 1.05 -16.19
CA ASP A 70 -17.75 1.58 -17.54
C ASP A 70 -18.00 3.10 -17.51
N CYS A 71 -17.69 3.78 -16.40
CA CYS A 71 -17.97 5.21 -16.31
C CYS A 71 -17.07 6.08 -17.19
N VAL A 72 -17.67 7.14 -17.75
CA VAL A 72 -16.96 8.18 -18.49
C VAL A 72 -16.42 9.23 -17.49
N LEU A 73 -15.11 9.48 -17.52
CA LEU A 73 -14.47 10.50 -16.68
C LEU A 73 -15.20 11.85 -16.78
N GLY A 74 -15.50 12.45 -15.63
CA GLY A 74 -16.21 13.72 -15.52
C GLY A 74 -17.74 13.62 -15.40
N SER A 75 -18.38 12.43 -15.50
CA SER A 75 -19.82 12.30 -15.26
C SER A 75 -20.18 12.14 -13.79
N GLU A 76 -21.45 12.39 -13.46
CA GLU A 76 -21.97 12.28 -12.09
C GLU A 76 -21.64 10.91 -11.48
N SER A 77 -21.17 10.91 -10.23
CA SER A 77 -20.71 9.73 -9.48
C SER A 77 -19.46 9.04 -10.04
N CYS A 78 -18.63 9.75 -10.81
CA CYS A 78 -17.41 9.20 -11.41
C CYS A 78 -16.17 10.07 -11.21
N PRO A 79 -14.96 9.52 -11.42
CA PRO A 79 -13.72 10.25 -11.22
C PRO A 79 -13.64 11.51 -12.08
N CYS A 80 -13.08 12.56 -11.51
CA CYS A 80 -12.85 13.82 -12.23
C CYS A 80 -11.91 13.62 -13.43
N ALA A 81 -12.13 14.39 -14.48
CA ALA A 81 -11.20 14.44 -15.60
C ALA A 81 -9.89 15.17 -15.19
N GLU A 82 -8.91 15.19 -16.09
CA GLU A 82 -7.68 15.97 -15.87
C GLU A 82 -8.02 17.44 -15.52
N ASP A 83 -7.31 17.99 -14.54
CA ASP A 83 -7.53 19.33 -13.95
C ASP A 83 -8.83 19.51 -13.13
N ASP A 84 -9.30 18.45 -12.43
CA ASP A 84 -10.50 18.48 -11.55
C ASP A 84 -11.80 18.88 -12.28
N GLN A 85 -11.88 18.60 -13.58
CA GLN A 85 -13.02 18.98 -14.41
C GLN A 85 -14.13 17.92 -14.43
N CYS A 86 -15.38 18.37 -14.32
CA CYS A 86 -16.58 17.57 -14.47
C CYS A 86 -17.46 18.10 -15.62
N PHE A 87 -18.37 17.29 -16.15
CA PHE A 87 -19.35 17.74 -17.12
C PHE A 87 -20.23 18.84 -16.54
N SER A 88 -20.74 19.71 -17.41
CA SER A 88 -21.40 20.97 -17.04
C SER A 88 -22.50 20.78 -15.98
N GLY A 89 -22.33 21.43 -14.83
CA GLY A 89 -23.29 21.39 -13.70
C GLY A 89 -22.88 20.51 -12.53
N LEU A 90 -21.68 19.92 -12.56
CA LEU A 90 -21.11 19.10 -11.49
C LEU A 90 -19.80 19.72 -10.98
N GLU A 91 -19.49 19.51 -9.71
CA GLU A 91 -18.23 19.90 -9.09
C GLU A 91 -17.41 18.67 -8.70
N CYS A 92 -16.09 18.77 -8.81
CA CYS A 92 -15.16 17.73 -8.36
C CYS A 92 -15.00 17.83 -6.84
N ILE A 93 -15.64 16.94 -6.10
CA ILE A 93 -15.59 16.89 -4.64
C ILE A 93 -14.88 15.59 -4.26
N ALA A 94 -13.71 15.71 -3.63
CA ALA A 94 -12.90 14.57 -3.21
C ALA A 94 -12.58 13.56 -4.35
N GLY A 95 -12.37 14.05 -5.57
CA GLY A 95 -12.01 13.24 -6.74
C GLY A 95 -13.19 12.61 -7.47
N ILE A 96 -14.44 12.92 -7.07
CA ILE A 96 -15.67 12.44 -7.71
C ILE A 96 -16.56 13.63 -8.11
N CYS A 97 -17.18 13.55 -9.28
CA CYS A 97 -18.11 14.57 -9.78
C CYS A 97 -19.49 14.42 -9.15
N SER A 98 -19.96 15.43 -8.40
CA SER A 98 -21.29 15.44 -7.77
C SER A 98 -22.04 16.73 -8.08
N SER A 99 -23.37 16.66 -8.11
CA SER A 99 -24.21 17.85 -8.10
C SER A 99 -24.18 18.46 -6.69
N THR A 100 -23.95 19.76 -6.59
CA THR A 100 -24.13 20.50 -5.34
C THR A 100 -25.63 20.69 -5.12
N SER A 101 -26.27 19.82 -4.36
CA SER A 101 -27.54 20.14 -3.73
C SER A 101 -27.28 21.19 -2.65
N ASP A 102 -27.59 22.46 -2.92
CA ASP A 102 -28.78 23.02 -2.30
C ASP A 102 -29.15 24.44 -2.74
N GLU A 103 -30.45 24.62 -2.71
CA GLU A 103 -31.24 25.82 -2.79
C GLU A 103 -30.73 27.04 -1.98
N THR A 104 -31.16 28.21 -2.47
CA THR A 104 -31.40 29.48 -1.76
C THR A 104 -30.22 30.39 -1.42
N THR A 105 -29.94 31.33 -2.31
CA THR A 105 -29.92 32.78 -1.99
C THR A 105 -30.04 33.55 -3.29
N ASP A 106 -31.27 33.89 -3.68
CA ASP A 106 -31.78 35.26 -3.64
C ASP A 106 -30.74 36.34 -3.97
N GLY A 107 -30.89 36.92 -5.16
CA GLY A 107 -31.06 38.36 -5.21
C GLY A 107 -29.85 39.19 -5.60
N SER A 108 -29.98 39.73 -6.82
CA SER A 108 -29.44 41.02 -7.28
C SER A 108 -27.99 41.04 -7.76
N THR A 109 -27.75 40.93 -9.07
CA THR A 109 -27.84 41.97 -10.13
C THR A 109 -26.75 43.05 -10.05
N THR A 110 -25.98 43.12 -11.15
CA THR A 110 -25.48 44.34 -11.86
C THR A 110 -24.53 45.27 -11.09
N ASP A 111 -23.53 45.92 -11.65
CA ASP A 111 -23.01 46.04 -13.02
C ASP A 111 -21.62 46.68 -12.92
N GLU A 112 -20.94 46.67 -14.06
CA GLU A 112 -19.63 47.21 -14.41
C GLU A 112 -19.29 48.65 -13.95
N SER A 113 -17.98 48.94 -14.10
CA SER A 113 -17.40 50.23 -14.52
C SER A 113 -17.33 51.33 -13.45
N THR A 114 -16.41 52.30 -13.39
CA THR A 114 -15.21 52.71 -14.12
C THR A 114 -14.60 53.87 -13.31
N THR A 115 -13.27 54.01 -13.36
CA THR A 115 -12.48 55.26 -13.50
C THR A 115 -12.58 56.44 -12.51
N ASP A 116 -11.37 56.89 -12.16
CA ASP A 116 -10.87 58.26 -11.90
C ASP A 116 -11.26 59.06 -10.65
N GLY A 117 -10.23 59.72 -10.10
CA GLY A 117 -10.38 61.10 -9.64
C GLY A 117 -9.82 61.44 -8.27
N SER A 118 -8.54 61.80 -8.26
CA SER A 118 -7.84 62.85 -7.49
C SER A 118 -8.53 63.60 -6.34
N THR A 119 -7.75 63.78 -5.25
CA THR A 119 -7.53 64.99 -4.39
C THR A 119 -8.76 65.81 -3.96
N THR A 120 -8.93 66.25 -2.71
CA THR A 120 -8.09 67.24 -2.00
C THR A 120 -8.69 67.48 -0.59
N ASP A 121 -7.84 67.89 0.34
CA ASP A 121 -8.02 68.85 1.45
C ASP A 121 -9.11 68.70 2.53
N GLY A 122 -8.71 69.06 3.77
CA GLY A 122 -9.63 69.22 4.90
C GLY A 122 -8.96 69.46 6.25
N SER A 123 -8.39 70.66 6.44
CA SER A 123 -7.92 71.21 7.73
C SER A 123 -9.05 71.50 8.73
N THR A 124 -8.73 71.49 10.04
CA THR A 124 -9.30 72.41 11.08
C THR A 124 -8.17 72.67 12.12
N THR A 125 -7.58 73.87 12.27
CA THR A 125 -7.93 75.07 13.12
C THR A 125 -8.26 74.72 14.59
N ASP A 126 -7.69 75.32 15.66
CA ASP A 126 -7.43 76.73 16.02
C ASP A 126 -6.22 76.85 16.99
N ALA A 127 -5.26 77.79 16.83
CA ALA A 127 -5.18 79.17 17.38
C ALA A 127 -5.07 79.23 18.93
N SER A 128 -4.24 80.03 19.60
CA SER A 128 -3.30 81.12 19.28
C SER A 128 -2.59 81.55 20.59
N THR A 129 -1.63 82.47 20.46
CA THR A 129 -1.03 83.43 21.44
C THR A 129 0.41 83.13 21.83
N THR A 130 1.38 84.05 21.84
CA THR A 130 1.53 85.43 21.29
C THR A 130 3.01 85.83 21.48
N THR A 131 3.52 86.61 20.52
CA THR A 131 4.53 87.69 20.60
C THR A 131 6.03 87.39 20.67
N ASP A 132 6.71 88.02 19.70
CA ASP A 132 8.12 88.32 19.50
C ASP A 132 8.91 88.85 20.72
N GLU A 133 10.20 88.51 20.82
CA GLU A 133 11.28 89.38 20.34
C GLU A 133 12.65 88.69 20.44
N SER A 134 13.53 89.12 19.54
CA SER A 134 14.93 88.75 19.38
C SER A 134 15.80 89.15 20.57
N THR A 135 16.89 88.43 20.81
CA THR A 135 18.23 89.00 21.07
C THR A 135 19.28 87.89 21.13
N THR A 136 20.24 88.01 20.21
CA THR A 136 21.69 87.77 20.34
C THR A 136 22.25 86.55 21.08
N ASP A 137 23.11 85.83 20.34
CA ASP A 137 24.39 85.27 20.77
C ASP A 137 24.80 85.62 22.22
N GLU A 138 25.00 84.58 23.03
CA GLU A 138 26.26 84.47 23.76
C GLU A 138 26.55 83.02 24.16
N SER A 139 27.79 82.65 23.84
CA SER A 139 28.55 81.51 24.34
C SER A 139 28.18 81.05 25.75
N THR A 140 27.83 79.76 25.87
CA THR A 140 28.24 79.00 27.05
C THR A 140 29.45 78.16 26.64
N THR A 141 30.61 78.77 26.81
CA THR A 141 31.83 78.04 27.10
C THR A 141 31.59 77.25 28.37
N ASP A 142 31.22 75.97 28.26
CA ASP A 142 31.48 75.05 29.34
C ASP A 142 32.96 74.68 29.23
N ALA A 143 33.76 75.52 29.89
CA ALA A 143 35.17 75.27 30.12
C ALA A 143 35.27 74.05 31.04
N SER A 144 35.25 72.85 30.44
CA SER A 144 35.95 71.72 31.03
C SER A 144 37.39 72.15 31.25
N THR A 145 37.74 72.27 32.53
CA THR A 145 39.06 72.65 33.01
C THR A 145 40.00 71.44 33.00
N ASP A 146 39.78 70.47 32.11
CA ASP A 146 40.32 69.11 32.21
C ASP A 146 41.39 68.78 31.14
N GLY A 147 41.72 69.73 30.25
CA GLY A 147 42.79 69.52 29.25
C GLY A 147 42.45 68.49 28.16
N CYS A 148 41.21 68.00 28.12
CA CYS A 148 40.72 67.08 27.12
C CYS A 148 40.26 67.84 25.86
N SER A 149 40.62 67.33 24.68
CA SER A 149 40.07 67.82 23.42
C SER A 149 38.72 67.13 23.17
N PRO A 150 37.62 67.87 22.96
CA PRO A 150 36.35 67.27 22.55
C PRO A 150 36.47 66.60 21.18
N ASP A 151 35.64 65.60 20.93
CA ASP A 151 35.53 64.84 19.66
C ASP A 151 36.89 64.40 19.09
N ALA A 152 37.78 63.96 19.97
CA ALA A 152 39.16 63.61 19.61
C ALA A 152 39.24 62.39 18.70
N TYR A 153 38.33 61.42 18.85
CA TYR A 153 38.25 60.23 18.01
C TYR A 153 36.84 59.62 17.98
N THR A 154 36.59 58.66 17.08
CA THR A 154 35.34 57.87 17.04
C THR A 154 35.62 56.39 17.28
N GLN A 155 34.68 55.71 17.95
CA GLN A 155 34.71 54.26 18.23
C GLN A 155 33.31 53.66 18.20
N CYS A 156 33.23 52.35 17.98
CA CYS A 156 31.96 51.62 17.99
C CYS A 156 31.45 51.36 19.40
N VAL A 157 30.21 51.79 19.67
CA VAL A 157 29.45 51.39 20.86
C VAL A 157 28.15 50.73 20.40
N GLY A 158 28.10 49.40 20.47
CA GLY A 158 27.02 48.64 19.83
C GLY A 158 27.11 48.73 18.30
N ASN A 159 26.01 49.14 17.64
CA ASN A 159 25.96 49.35 16.19
C ASN A 159 25.98 50.83 15.79
N SER A 160 26.50 51.69 16.66
CA SER A 160 26.57 53.14 16.42
C SER A 160 28.01 53.63 16.51
N VAL A 161 28.35 54.58 15.65
CA VAL A 161 29.60 55.33 15.70
C VAL A 161 29.41 56.46 16.70
N VAL A 162 30.27 56.54 17.72
CA VAL A 162 30.15 57.51 18.82
C VAL A 162 31.45 58.32 18.95
N TYR A 163 31.34 59.60 19.26
CA TYR A 163 32.48 60.46 19.56
C TYR A 163 33.02 60.18 20.96
N PHE A 164 34.34 60.30 21.09
CA PHE A 164 35.05 60.28 22.36
C PHE A 164 35.99 61.48 22.44
N ASP A 165 36.11 62.07 23.62
CA ASP A 165 37.11 63.10 23.87
C ASP A 165 38.51 62.49 24.08
N SER A 166 39.55 63.32 24.18
CA SER A 166 40.93 62.82 24.37
C SER A 166 41.21 62.24 25.76
N CYS A 167 40.18 62.10 26.60
CA CYS A 167 40.22 61.51 27.93
C CYS A 167 39.33 60.26 28.03
N ASP A 168 38.95 59.70 26.87
CA ASP A 168 38.17 58.48 26.70
C ASP A 168 36.75 58.57 27.30
N VAL A 169 36.18 59.78 27.38
CA VAL A 169 34.78 59.98 27.78
C VAL A 169 33.88 59.92 26.54
N GLN A 170 32.86 59.06 26.60
CA GLN A 170 31.86 58.89 25.55
C GLN A 170 31.00 60.16 25.42
N GLY A 171 30.95 60.71 24.20
CA GLY A 171 30.13 61.86 23.81
C GLY A 171 28.91 61.48 22.98
N ASP A 172 28.58 62.33 22.01
CA ASP A 172 27.39 62.18 21.18
C ASP A 172 27.52 61.03 20.16
N VAL A 173 26.38 60.41 19.83
CA VAL A 173 26.29 59.42 18.74
C VAL A 173 26.35 60.15 17.40
N LEU A 174 27.37 59.85 16.58
CA LEU A 174 27.55 60.43 15.25
C LEU A 174 26.53 59.85 14.27
N GLU A 175 26.48 58.53 14.17
CA GLU A 175 25.53 57.81 13.32
C GLU A 175 25.21 56.44 13.91
N THR A 176 24.00 55.94 13.65
CA THR A 176 23.62 54.56 13.97
C THR A 176 23.53 53.77 12.67
N CYS A 177 24.38 52.76 12.52
CA CYS A 177 24.48 52.00 11.29
C CYS A 177 23.15 51.29 11.01
N SER A 178 22.67 51.45 9.78
CA SER A 178 21.35 50.99 9.33
C SER A 178 21.50 50.35 7.95
N GLY A 179 20.48 49.64 7.46
CA GLY A 179 20.48 49.13 6.08
C GLY A 179 21.47 47.98 5.78
N GLY A 180 21.88 47.20 6.78
CA GLY A 180 22.85 46.10 6.62
C GLY A 180 24.29 46.48 6.97
N GLN A 181 24.54 47.75 7.28
CA GLN A 181 25.83 48.22 7.75
C GLN A 181 26.07 47.87 9.22
N VAL A 182 27.32 47.55 9.54
CA VAL A 182 27.79 47.36 10.92
C VAL A 182 28.86 48.39 11.24
N CYS A 183 28.89 48.83 12.50
CA CYS A 183 29.96 49.70 12.97
C CYS A 183 31.27 48.90 13.03
N VAL A 184 32.32 49.41 12.40
CA VAL A 184 33.65 48.81 12.44
C VAL A 184 34.69 49.86 12.84
N ASP A 185 35.57 49.50 13.78
CA ASP A 185 36.74 50.32 14.14
C ASP A 185 37.80 50.16 13.04
N VAL A 186 37.82 51.10 12.10
CA VAL A 186 38.74 51.08 10.94
C VAL A 186 40.15 51.55 11.28
N SER A 187 40.31 52.19 12.44
CA SER A 187 41.62 52.49 13.03
C SER A 187 41.51 52.69 14.54
N ALA A 188 42.65 52.90 15.21
CA ALA A 188 42.69 53.18 16.65
C ALA A 188 41.91 54.45 17.07
N SER A 189 41.59 55.34 16.13
CA SER A 189 40.90 56.62 16.40
C SER A 189 39.76 56.93 15.42
N ALA A 190 39.26 55.92 14.69
CA ALA A 190 38.16 56.11 13.76
C ALA A 190 37.32 54.85 13.64
N ALA A 191 36.00 55.03 13.71
CA ALA A 191 34.97 54.07 13.39
C ALA A 191 34.02 54.62 12.32
N GLU A 192 33.49 53.74 11.48
CA GLU A 192 32.52 54.08 10.43
C GLU A 192 31.51 52.95 10.21
N CYS A 193 30.36 53.28 9.62
CA CYS A 193 29.39 52.28 9.17
C CYS A 193 29.82 51.67 7.83
N GLN A 194 30.17 50.38 7.84
CA GLN A 194 30.54 49.66 6.62
C GLN A 194 29.51 48.57 6.30
N GLU A 195 29.21 48.41 5.00
CA GLU A 195 28.43 47.27 4.51
C GLU A 195 29.11 45.97 4.95
N ARG A 196 28.36 45.10 5.62
CA ARG A 196 28.89 43.82 6.06
C ARG A 196 29.19 42.99 4.80
N PRO A 197 30.44 42.54 4.57
CA PRO A 197 30.75 41.76 3.38
C PRO A 197 29.96 40.45 3.42
N ILE A 198 29.08 40.26 2.44
CA ILE A 198 28.39 38.98 2.20
C ILE A 198 29.47 37.94 1.95
N ALA A 199 29.68 37.06 2.92
CA ALA A 199 30.82 36.16 2.90
C ALA A 199 30.52 34.87 3.66
N CYS A 200 30.46 33.78 2.90
CA CYS A 200 30.27 32.46 3.45
C CYS A 200 31.35 32.08 4.46
N GLY A 201 30.92 31.52 5.59
CA GLY A 201 31.77 31.11 6.69
C GLY A 201 31.98 32.19 7.75
N ASN A 202 31.20 33.28 7.71
CA ASN A 202 31.25 34.34 8.72
C ASN A 202 30.36 34.06 9.94
N GLY A 203 29.58 32.97 9.90
CA GLY A 203 28.66 32.53 10.95
C GLY A 203 27.31 33.25 10.97
N VAL A 204 27.00 34.04 9.96
CA VAL A 204 25.73 34.76 9.80
C VAL A 204 25.19 34.53 8.39
N ILE A 205 23.95 34.04 8.30
CA ILE A 205 23.30 33.82 7.01
C ILE A 205 23.03 35.18 6.34
N ASP A 206 23.75 35.46 5.26
CA ASP A 206 23.63 36.67 4.45
C ASP A 206 22.65 36.48 3.25
N PRO A 207 22.19 37.56 2.59
CA PRO A 207 21.33 37.44 1.41
C PRO A 207 21.97 36.59 0.30
N GLY A 208 21.29 35.49 -0.07
CA GLY A 208 21.76 34.54 -1.07
C GLY A 208 22.43 33.29 -0.49
N GLU A 209 22.55 33.19 0.83
CA GLU A 209 23.00 31.99 1.55
C GLU A 209 21.80 31.25 2.15
N ASP A 210 21.86 29.93 2.12
CA ASP A 210 20.87 29.06 2.76
C ASP A 210 21.26 28.75 4.22
N CYS A 211 22.56 28.77 4.51
CA CYS A 211 23.15 28.49 5.82
C CYS A 211 24.58 29.05 5.90
N ASP A 212 25.12 29.27 7.10
CA ASP A 212 26.53 29.62 7.29
C ASP A 212 27.12 28.83 8.47
N GLY A 213 27.93 27.83 8.14
CA GLY A 213 28.60 26.93 9.10
C GLY A 213 27.66 25.91 9.74
N ASN A 214 26.66 26.37 10.49
CA ASN A 214 25.62 25.51 11.08
C ASN A 214 24.30 25.66 10.33
N LEU A 215 23.49 24.61 10.38
CA LEU A 215 22.14 24.67 9.87
C LEU A 215 21.26 25.61 10.73
N PRO A 216 20.31 26.32 10.09
CA PRO A 216 19.23 26.98 10.83
C PRO A 216 18.45 25.93 11.62
N GLY A 217 18.00 26.29 12.84
CA GLY A 217 17.45 25.31 13.80
C GLY A 217 16.18 24.57 13.36
N ASN A 218 15.52 24.99 12.29
CA ASN A 218 14.25 24.45 11.80
C ASN A 218 14.34 23.88 10.38
N VAL A 219 15.56 23.60 9.88
CA VAL A 219 15.79 23.04 8.55
C VAL A 219 16.39 21.64 8.66
N SER A 220 15.83 20.71 7.89
CA SER A 220 16.21 19.30 7.80
C SER A 220 15.91 18.77 6.39
N CYS A 221 16.44 17.60 6.03
CA CYS A 221 16.06 16.93 4.78
C CYS A 221 14.52 16.80 4.64
N MET A 222 13.83 16.50 5.75
CA MET A 222 12.37 16.41 5.77
C MET A 222 11.66 17.73 5.44
N SER A 223 12.15 18.86 5.95
CA SER A 223 11.56 20.16 5.61
C SER A 223 11.83 20.60 4.17
N LEU A 224 12.81 19.98 3.51
CA LEU A 224 13.15 20.21 2.10
C LEU A 224 12.41 19.25 1.14
N GLY A 225 11.60 18.32 1.67
CA GLY A 225 10.77 17.40 0.88
C GLY A 225 11.32 15.99 0.71
N PHE A 226 12.43 15.64 1.39
CA PHE A 226 12.94 14.27 1.46
C PHE A 226 12.28 13.49 2.61
N ASP A 227 12.45 12.17 2.66
CA ASP A 227 11.90 11.35 3.77
C ASP A 227 12.82 11.34 5.00
N GLY A 228 14.11 11.60 4.82
CA GLY A 228 15.07 11.63 5.92
C GLY A 228 16.50 11.92 5.48
N GLY A 229 17.43 11.72 6.42
CA GLY A 229 18.87 11.91 6.23
C GLY A 229 19.45 13.08 7.04
N PRO A 230 20.77 13.08 7.30
CA PRO A 230 21.45 14.24 7.86
C PRO A 230 21.56 15.32 6.79
N LEU A 231 21.13 16.53 7.13
CA LEU A 231 21.39 17.71 6.32
C LEU A 231 22.65 18.40 6.84
N ALA A 232 23.44 19.00 5.96
CA ALA A 232 24.60 19.80 6.35
C ALA A 232 24.63 21.14 5.61
N CYS A 233 25.48 22.06 6.10
CA CYS A 233 25.79 23.29 5.39
C CYS A 233 27.08 23.09 4.58
N ALA A 234 27.00 23.25 3.25
CA ALA A 234 28.17 23.13 2.39
C ALA A 234 29.09 24.36 2.50
N ALA A 235 30.34 24.22 2.05
CA ALA A 235 31.34 25.29 2.11
C ALA A 235 31.03 26.52 1.20
N ASN A 236 30.01 26.40 0.35
CA ASN A 236 29.47 27.48 -0.48
C ASN A 236 28.18 28.09 0.11
N CYS A 237 27.85 27.77 1.37
CA CYS A 237 26.69 28.30 2.08
C CYS A 237 25.34 27.96 1.44
N SER A 238 25.29 26.84 0.73
CA SER A 238 24.05 26.17 0.32
C SER A 238 23.80 24.94 1.18
N TYR A 239 22.58 24.44 1.18
CA TYR A 239 22.29 23.13 1.77
C TYR A 239 23.05 22.02 1.04
N ASP A 240 23.62 21.09 1.80
CA ASP A 240 24.18 19.84 1.29
C ASP A 240 23.16 18.72 1.46
N GLU A 241 22.45 18.41 0.38
CA GLU A 241 21.40 17.39 0.33
C GLU A 241 21.93 16.00 -0.01
N SER A 242 23.26 15.82 -0.11
CA SER A 242 23.85 14.55 -0.61
C SER A 242 23.59 13.33 0.27
N GLU A 243 23.32 13.55 1.56
CA GLU A 243 22.97 12.51 2.53
C GLU A 243 21.45 12.44 2.81
N CYS A 244 20.65 13.29 2.14
CA CYS A 244 19.19 13.16 2.17
C CYS A 244 18.74 11.98 1.31
N PHE A 245 17.71 11.26 1.76
CA PHE A 245 17.18 10.11 1.02
C PHE A 245 15.65 10.11 0.98
N TYR A 246 15.13 9.41 -0.03
CA TYR A 246 13.74 9.00 -0.13
C TYR A 246 13.60 7.55 0.33
N CYS A 247 12.51 7.24 1.02
CA CYS A 247 12.18 5.88 1.41
C CYS A 247 11.31 5.24 0.35
N GLU A 248 11.79 4.14 -0.23
CA GLU A 248 11.00 3.36 -1.19
C GLU A 248 9.91 2.54 -0.48
N CYS A 249 10.08 2.29 0.82
CA CYS A 249 9.11 1.63 1.68
C CYS A 249 9.23 2.09 3.14
N THR A 250 8.14 1.93 3.90
CA THR A 250 8.09 2.24 5.34
C THR A 250 7.62 1.08 6.20
N ASP A 251 6.87 0.14 5.63
CA ASP A 251 6.43 -1.09 6.28
C ASP A 251 6.26 -2.22 5.25
N GLY A 252 6.24 -3.47 5.71
CA GLY A 252 6.00 -4.66 4.91
C GLY A 252 7.10 -5.72 5.03
N ALA A 253 6.75 -6.98 4.75
CA ALA A 253 7.66 -8.12 4.87
C ALA A 253 8.90 -8.04 3.96
N CYS A 254 8.81 -7.24 2.88
CA CYS A 254 9.89 -6.99 1.93
C CYS A 254 10.49 -5.60 2.08
N CYS A 255 10.28 -4.91 3.20
CA CYS A 255 10.95 -3.67 3.53
C CYS A 255 12.14 -3.92 4.47
N ASP A 256 13.28 -3.26 4.22
CA ASP A 256 14.44 -3.24 5.12
C ASP A 256 14.87 -1.80 5.38
N GLY A 257 14.34 -1.19 6.44
CA GLY A 257 14.50 0.24 6.67
C GLY A 257 13.72 1.02 5.62
N CYS A 258 14.43 1.56 4.62
CA CYS A 258 13.87 2.38 3.55
C CYS A 258 14.07 1.79 2.14
N ASP A 259 14.63 0.58 2.06
CA ASP A 259 14.94 -0.10 0.81
C ASP A 259 14.10 -1.36 0.63
N PHE A 260 13.70 -1.66 -0.61
CA PHE A 260 13.11 -2.95 -0.92
C PHE A 260 14.12 -4.08 -0.76
N ARG A 261 13.71 -5.15 -0.07
CA ARG A 261 14.48 -6.39 -0.01
C ARG A 261 14.62 -6.98 -1.41
N PRO A 262 15.78 -7.58 -1.74
CA PRO A 262 16.04 -8.10 -3.08
C PRO A 262 15.10 -9.27 -3.42
N ALA A 263 14.93 -9.53 -4.73
CA ALA A 263 13.99 -10.54 -5.22
C ALA A 263 14.31 -12.00 -4.81
N ASN A 264 15.49 -12.25 -4.23
CA ASN A 264 15.88 -13.55 -3.70
C ASN A 264 15.70 -13.67 -2.17
N TYR A 265 15.16 -12.64 -1.51
CA TYR A 265 14.82 -12.69 -0.10
C TYR A 265 13.51 -13.46 0.10
N VAL A 266 13.50 -14.42 1.02
CA VAL A 266 12.29 -15.16 1.41
C VAL A 266 11.49 -14.33 2.39
N CYS A 267 10.34 -13.83 1.96
CA CYS A 267 9.42 -13.06 2.81
C CYS A 267 8.36 -13.92 3.48
N GLU A 268 8.04 -15.08 2.91
CA GLU A 268 7.10 -16.02 3.50
C GLU A 268 7.60 -17.45 3.29
N ALA A 269 8.00 -18.09 4.39
CA ALA A 269 8.48 -19.47 4.37
C ALA A 269 7.29 -20.44 4.31
N SER A 270 7.39 -21.45 3.45
CA SER A 270 6.33 -22.43 3.20
C SER A 270 4.97 -21.80 2.87
N ALA A 271 4.99 -20.69 2.15
CA ALA A 271 3.83 -19.92 1.70
C ALA A 271 2.78 -20.75 0.96
N GLU A 272 3.21 -21.81 0.27
CA GLU A 272 2.30 -22.83 -0.25
C GLU A 272 2.65 -24.22 0.27
N THR A 273 1.60 -25.00 0.53
CA THR A 273 1.68 -26.41 0.92
C THR A 273 0.86 -27.25 -0.04
N GLN A 274 1.44 -28.37 -0.49
CA GLN A 274 0.75 -29.37 -1.29
C GLN A 274 0.82 -30.74 -0.60
N TYR A 275 -0.33 -31.38 -0.49
CA TYR A 275 -0.46 -32.76 -0.05
C TYR A 275 -0.58 -33.71 -1.25
N GLY A 276 -0.07 -34.92 -1.11
CA GLY A 276 -0.13 -35.92 -2.18
C GLY A 276 0.47 -37.25 -1.81
N CYS A 277 0.40 -38.16 -2.79
CA CYS A 277 0.81 -39.55 -2.65
C CYS A 277 1.91 -39.88 -3.67
N PRO A 278 3.16 -39.41 -3.47
CA PRO A 278 4.23 -39.55 -4.45
C PRO A 278 4.64 -41.00 -4.70
N ASN A 279 4.39 -41.89 -3.74
CA ASN A 279 4.75 -43.31 -3.80
C ASN A 279 3.66 -44.21 -4.39
N GLY A 280 2.47 -43.66 -4.68
CA GLY A 280 1.29 -44.43 -5.08
C GLY A 280 0.09 -44.11 -4.20
N THR A 281 -1.06 -44.68 -4.55
CA THR A 281 -2.31 -44.47 -3.80
C THR A 281 -2.86 -45.77 -3.23
N ASP A 282 -2.08 -46.85 -3.29
CA ASP A 282 -2.49 -48.19 -2.90
C ASP A 282 -2.45 -48.37 -1.37
N PRO A 283 -3.00 -49.47 -0.84
CA PRO A 283 -2.98 -49.70 0.60
C PRO A 283 -1.57 -49.71 1.19
N GLY A 284 -1.39 -48.99 2.29
CA GLY A 284 -0.09 -48.77 2.93
C GLY A 284 0.84 -47.78 2.22
N ASP A 285 0.37 -47.04 1.19
CA ASP A 285 1.12 -45.90 0.66
C ASP A 285 0.85 -44.64 1.49
N ASP A 286 1.92 -43.98 1.91
CA ASP A 286 1.91 -42.86 2.84
C ASP A 286 1.42 -41.54 2.23
N VAL A 287 0.82 -40.71 3.08
CA VAL A 287 0.56 -39.29 2.75
C VAL A 287 1.83 -38.49 2.95
N SER A 288 2.17 -37.70 1.93
CA SER A 288 3.30 -36.79 1.97
C SER A 288 2.85 -35.35 1.75
N LYS A 289 3.64 -34.40 2.28
CA LYS A 289 3.54 -32.99 1.94
C LYS A 289 4.83 -32.48 1.34
N ARG A 290 4.72 -31.40 0.59
CA ARG A 290 5.84 -30.53 0.21
C ARG A 290 5.39 -29.07 0.28
N THR A 291 6.35 -28.17 0.41
CA THR A 291 6.10 -26.74 0.55
C THR A 291 6.98 -25.95 -0.41
N ARG A 292 6.64 -24.70 -0.67
CA ARG A 292 7.53 -23.76 -1.34
C ARG A 292 7.42 -22.38 -0.71
N ASP A 293 8.55 -21.69 -0.68
CA ASP A 293 8.65 -20.35 -0.14
C ASP A 293 8.20 -19.31 -1.17
N ARG A 294 7.71 -18.17 -0.69
CA ARG A 294 7.49 -16.98 -1.51
C ARG A 294 8.59 -15.96 -1.24
N TYR A 295 9.04 -15.33 -2.33
CA TYR A 295 10.13 -14.37 -2.32
C TYR A 295 9.59 -12.94 -2.51
N CYS A 296 10.41 -11.95 -2.16
CA CYS A 296 10.12 -10.57 -2.50
C CYS A 296 10.16 -10.36 -4.02
N SER A 297 9.48 -9.32 -4.52
CA SER A 297 9.58 -8.93 -5.92
C SER A 297 10.86 -8.15 -6.25
N GLY A 298 11.49 -7.56 -5.22
CA GLY A 298 12.64 -6.65 -5.38
C GLY A 298 12.26 -5.19 -5.66
N ASN A 299 10.97 -4.88 -5.72
CA ASN A 299 10.46 -3.55 -6.09
C ASN A 299 9.13 -3.22 -5.38
N SER A 300 8.81 -3.94 -4.33
CA SER A 300 7.60 -3.75 -3.52
C SER A 300 7.87 -4.19 -2.09
N ALA A 301 7.25 -3.51 -1.14
CA ALA A 301 7.33 -3.85 0.27
C ALA A 301 6.45 -5.06 0.65
N SER A 302 5.51 -5.40 -0.23
CA SER A 302 4.63 -6.56 -0.09
C SER A 302 5.33 -7.85 -0.50
N CYS A 303 4.96 -8.97 0.15
CA CYS A 303 5.41 -10.31 -0.25
C CYS A 303 4.66 -10.80 -1.49
N SER A 304 4.95 -10.17 -2.63
CA SER A 304 4.25 -10.37 -3.92
C SER A 304 5.13 -11.01 -5.00
N GLY A 305 6.38 -11.37 -4.67
CA GLY A 305 7.29 -11.98 -5.62
C GLY A 305 6.96 -13.44 -5.92
N GLY A 306 7.79 -14.03 -6.79
CA GLY A 306 7.61 -15.39 -7.27
C GLY A 306 7.76 -16.44 -6.16
N PHE A 307 7.19 -17.62 -6.41
CA PHE A 307 7.43 -18.79 -5.57
C PHE A 307 8.71 -19.51 -5.97
N GLY A 308 9.40 -20.05 -4.97
CA GLY A 308 10.55 -20.93 -5.17
C GLY A 308 10.17 -22.31 -5.70
N SER A 309 11.19 -23.15 -5.82
CA SER A 309 10.98 -24.57 -6.11
C SER A 309 10.28 -25.26 -4.95
N TRP A 310 9.44 -26.23 -5.29
CA TRP A 310 8.89 -27.15 -4.30
C TRP A 310 10.01 -27.91 -3.59
N SER A 311 9.88 -28.03 -2.27
CA SER A 311 10.70 -28.92 -1.48
C SER A 311 10.47 -30.38 -1.86
N ALA A 312 11.39 -31.25 -1.45
CA ALA A 312 11.20 -32.69 -1.56
C ALA A 312 9.96 -33.12 -0.76
N TRP A 313 9.30 -34.18 -1.22
CA TRP A 313 8.20 -34.77 -0.49
C TRP A 313 8.69 -35.30 0.87
N SER A 314 7.96 -34.95 1.93
CA SER A 314 8.13 -35.48 3.27
C SER A 314 6.88 -36.24 3.67
N VAL A 315 7.04 -37.48 4.13
CA VAL A 315 5.94 -38.24 4.73
C VAL A 315 5.44 -37.49 5.96
N ILE A 316 4.12 -37.36 6.08
CA ILE A 316 3.45 -36.71 7.22
C ILE A 316 2.49 -37.63 7.94
N ASP A 317 1.97 -38.64 7.24
CA ASP A 317 1.10 -39.64 7.80
C ASP A 317 1.48 -40.98 7.18
N SER A 318 1.88 -41.91 8.06
CA SER A 318 2.32 -43.23 7.66
C SER A 318 1.14 -44.17 7.67
N CYS A 319 0.67 -44.54 6.48
CA CYS A 319 -0.56 -45.31 6.36
C CYS A 319 -0.30 -46.78 6.72
N SER A 320 -1.14 -47.33 7.58
CA SER A 320 -1.17 -48.76 7.83
C SER A 320 -1.66 -49.52 6.59
N ASN A 321 -1.59 -50.86 6.64
CA ASN A 321 -2.05 -51.69 5.53
C ASN A 321 -3.57 -51.61 5.29
N ASP A 322 -4.32 -51.10 6.28
CA ASP A 322 -5.78 -50.92 6.25
C ASP A 322 -6.16 -49.47 5.92
N GLU A 323 -5.20 -48.70 5.41
CA GLU A 323 -5.33 -47.31 5.04
C GLU A 323 -4.72 -47.05 3.66
N TYR A 324 -5.15 -45.97 3.01
CA TYR A 324 -4.63 -45.55 1.72
C TYR A 324 -4.51 -44.03 1.61
N CYS A 325 -3.56 -43.58 0.79
CA CYS A 325 -3.41 -42.17 0.45
C CYS A 325 -4.33 -41.75 -0.72
N THR A 326 -4.89 -40.54 -0.61
CA THR A 326 -5.63 -39.86 -1.68
C THR A 326 -4.94 -38.54 -2.01
N PRO A 327 -4.68 -38.21 -3.28
CA PRO A 327 -4.06 -36.94 -3.63
C PRO A 327 -4.88 -35.75 -3.15
N GLY A 328 -4.23 -34.84 -2.40
CA GLY A 328 -4.87 -33.66 -1.81
C GLY A 328 -5.24 -33.82 -0.33
N ASP A 329 -5.39 -35.05 0.16
CA ASP A 329 -5.71 -35.28 1.57
C ASP A 329 -4.46 -35.16 2.44
N SER A 330 -4.62 -34.61 3.64
CA SER A 330 -3.53 -34.43 4.61
C SER A 330 -3.35 -35.60 5.57
N THR A 331 -4.27 -36.58 5.53
CA THR A 331 -4.27 -37.76 6.41
C THR A 331 -4.64 -39.01 5.62
N CYS A 332 -4.21 -40.17 6.12
CA CYS A 332 -4.57 -41.46 5.59
C CYS A 332 -6.08 -41.68 5.63
N ASN A 333 -6.62 -42.33 4.60
CA ASN A 333 -8.03 -42.68 4.55
C ASN A 333 -8.22 -44.15 4.96
N PRO A 334 -9.18 -44.46 5.84
CA PRO A 334 -9.46 -45.83 6.23
C PRO A 334 -10.08 -46.61 5.08
N CYS A 335 -9.74 -47.89 4.96
CA CYS A 335 -10.42 -48.80 4.06
C CYS A 335 -11.80 -49.16 4.65
N THR A 336 -12.87 -48.98 3.88
CA THR A 336 -14.25 -49.19 4.35
C THR A 336 -14.66 -50.67 4.34
N TYR A 337 -13.94 -51.47 3.55
CA TYR A 337 -14.07 -52.91 3.47
C TYR A 337 -12.75 -53.54 3.90
N ASP A 338 -12.82 -54.64 4.65
CA ASP A 338 -11.65 -55.35 5.19
C ASP A 338 -10.59 -55.56 4.09
N VAL A 339 -9.33 -55.30 4.43
CA VAL A 339 -8.18 -55.71 3.63
C VAL A 339 -8.05 -57.22 3.76
N THR A 340 -8.94 -57.95 3.10
CA THR A 340 -8.86 -59.40 3.06
C THR A 340 -7.67 -59.77 2.22
N GLN A 341 -6.72 -60.48 2.82
CA GLN A 341 -5.64 -61.15 2.12
C GLN A 341 -6.27 -62.14 1.12
N TYR A 342 -6.37 -61.74 -0.14
CA TYR A 342 -6.99 -62.57 -1.16
C TYR A 342 -5.89 -63.38 -1.86
N GLU A 343 -5.91 -64.70 -1.66
CA GLU A 343 -5.10 -65.63 -2.46
C GLU A 343 -5.89 -65.99 -3.71
N CYS A 344 -5.42 -65.53 -4.88
CA CYS A 344 -6.02 -65.97 -6.14
C CYS A 344 -5.51 -67.38 -6.46
N SER A 345 -6.17 -68.40 -5.90
CA SER A 345 -5.77 -69.82 -6.00
C SER A 345 -6.04 -70.44 -7.37
N THR A 346 -6.83 -69.79 -8.23
CA THR A 346 -7.15 -70.29 -9.57
C THR A 346 -7.06 -69.20 -10.63
N PHE A 347 -5.91 -69.12 -11.31
CA PHE A 347 -5.88 -68.57 -12.65
C PHE A 347 -6.22 -69.71 -13.61
N SER A 348 -7.36 -69.64 -14.29
CA SER A 348 -7.52 -70.40 -15.54
C SER A 348 -7.02 -69.47 -16.64
N PRO A 349 -5.88 -69.75 -17.29
CA PRO A 349 -5.48 -68.95 -18.44
C PRO A 349 -6.59 -69.01 -19.47
N ALA A 350 -6.82 -67.92 -20.22
CA ALA A 350 -7.71 -67.94 -21.39
C ALA A 350 -7.38 -69.10 -22.36
N ASN A 351 -6.18 -69.69 -22.26
CA ASN A 351 -5.68 -70.81 -23.06
C ASN A 351 -5.28 -72.08 -22.25
N GLY A 352 -5.74 -72.25 -20.99
CA GLY A 352 -5.75 -73.56 -20.30
C GLY A 352 -4.42 -74.18 -19.83
N ASN A 353 -3.23 -73.61 -20.07
CA ASN A 353 -1.93 -74.23 -19.72
C ASN A 353 -0.98 -73.40 -18.82
N GLY A 354 -1.45 -72.80 -17.73
CA GLY A 354 -0.61 -71.95 -16.87
C GLY A 354 -0.80 -72.20 -15.38
N LEU A 355 0.29 -72.59 -14.70
CA LEU A 355 0.44 -72.70 -13.24
C LEU A 355 0.65 -71.30 -12.61
N GLY A 356 -0.32 -70.41 -12.74
CA GLY A 356 -0.18 -69.00 -12.35
C GLY A 356 -1.21 -68.53 -11.33
N GLY A 357 -1.46 -69.26 -10.25
CA GLY A 357 -2.36 -68.86 -9.15
C GLY A 357 -1.63 -69.00 -7.82
N GLY A 358 -1.55 -67.93 -7.04
CA GLY A 358 -0.77 -67.85 -5.80
C GLY A 358 -0.28 -66.44 -5.44
N GLU A 359 -0.55 -65.44 -6.28
CA GLU A 359 -0.28 -64.04 -5.90
C GLU A 359 -1.30 -63.61 -4.83
N ILE A 360 -0.76 -63.07 -3.73
CA ILE A 360 -1.53 -62.58 -2.59
C ILE A 360 -1.64 -61.06 -2.69
N PHE A 361 -2.86 -60.55 -2.63
CA PHE A 361 -3.14 -59.12 -2.72
C PHE A 361 -3.71 -58.57 -1.42
N ARG A 362 -3.38 -57.31 -1.14
CA ARG A 362 -4.14 -56.43 -0.26
C ARG A 362 -5.07 -55.60 -1.12
N ILE A 363 -6.33 -55.55 -0.76
CA ILE A 363 -7.36 -54.85 -1.51
C ILE A 363 -8.02 -53.85 -0.56
N CYS A 364 -8.13 -52.59 -0.98
CA CYS A 364 -9.01 -51.63 -0.35
C CYS A 364 -10.08 -51.21 -1.33
N ALA A 365 -11.33 -51.16 -0.87
CA ALA A 365 -12.42 -50.59 -1.61
C ALA A 365 -13.00 -49.40 -0.85
N SER A 366 -13.41 -48.39 -1.59
CA SER A 366 -14.20 -47.27 -1.07
C SER A 366 -15.36 -47.00 -2.02
N THR A 367 -16.47 -46.50 -1.48
CA THR A 367 -17.66 -46.18 -2.26
C THR A 367 -17.94 -44.69 -2.13
N ASN A 368 -18.08 -43.99 -3.25
CA ASN A 368 -18.44 -42.57 -3.20
C ASN A 368 -19.95 -42.41 -2.89
N PRO A 369 -20.42 -41.19 -2.55
CA PRO A 369 -21.83 -40.94 -2.22
C PRO A 369 -22.82 -41.28 -3.35
N GLN A 370 -22.34 -41.36 -4.59
CA GLN A 370 -23.14 -41.73 -5.77
C GLN A 370 -23.21 -43.25 -5.99
N GLY A 371 -22.55 -44.04 -5.14
CA GLY A 371 -22.56 -45.51 -5.20
C GLY A 371 -21.46 -46.12 -6.08
N PHE A 372 -20.53 -45.33 -6.63
CA PHE A 372 -19.40 -45.87 -7.39
C PHE A 372 -18.33 -46.42 -6.45
N MET A 373 -17.90 -47.65 -6.70
CA MET A 373 -16.84 -48.31 -5.93
C MET A 373 -15.48 -48.13 -6.64
N THR A 374 -14.49 -47.64 -5.90
CA THR A 374 -13.09 -47.65 -6.30
C THR A 374 -12.40 -48.79 -5.57
N VAL A 375 -11.70 -49.65 -6.31
CA VAL A 375 -10.92 -50.76 -5.75
C VAL A 375 -9.45 -50.52 -6.05
N LYS A 376 -8.63 -50.50 -4.99
CA LYS A 376 -7.18 -50.38 -5.05
C LYS A 376 -6.56 -51.68 -4.56
N ALA A 377 -5.48 -52.12 -5.20
CA ALA A 377 -4.86 -53.39 -4.88
C ALA A 377 -3.35 -53.31 -4.92
N ARG A 378 -2.69 -53.95 -3.97
CA ARG A 378 -1.23 -54.06 -3.89
C ARG A 378 -0.82 -55.50 -3.68
N LYS A 379 0.24 -55.95 -4.34
CA LYS A 379 0.82 -57.28 -4.06
C LYS A 379 1.47 -57.29 -2.68
N LEU A 380 1.35 -58.41 -1.96
CA LEU A 380 1.93 -58.54 -0.62
C LEU A 380 3.46 -58.41 -0.60
N ASP A 381 4.14 -58.81 -1.69
CA ASP A 381 5.58 -58.67 -1.87
C ASP A 381 6.03 -57.29 -2.39
N ASN A 382 5.08 -56.37 -2.55
CA ASN A 382 5.31 -55.03 -3.10
C ASN A 382 5.86 -55.00 -4.54
N SER A 383 5.76 -56.11 -5.28
CA SER A 383 6.13 -56.15 -6.69
C SER A 383 5.07 -55.48 -7.57
N THR A 384 5.45 -55.07 -8.79
CA THR A 384 4.50 -54.52 -9.75
C THR A 384 3.58 -55.59 -10.33
N PHE A 385 2.37 -55.18 -10.68
CA PHE A 385 1.48 -56.01 -11.48
C PHE A 385 2.13 -56.28 -12.84
N SER A 386 2.06 -57.54 -13.29
CA SER A 386 2.54 -57.89 -14.63
C SER A 386 1.63 -57.28 -15.69
N ASN A 387 2.07 -57.21 -16.96
CA ASN A 387 1.22 -56.78 -18.09
C ASN A 387 0.04 -57.73 -18.39
N ARG A 388 -0.25 -58.70 -17.52
CA ARG A 388 -1.40 -59.58 -17.66
C ARG A 388 -2.65 -58.86 -17.17
N PRO A 389 -3.80 -59.01 -17.86
CA PRO A 389 -5.04 -58.42 -17.41
C PRO A 389 -5.49 -59.09 -16.10
N TYR A 390 -5.74 -58.26 -15.08
CA TYR A 390 -6.40 -58.67 -13.84
C TYR A 390 -7.89 -58.34 -13.96
N GLN A 391 -8.76 -59.20 -13.44
CA GLN A 391 -10.21 -58.97 -13.39
C GLN A 391 -10.63 -58.91 -11.91
N VAL A 392 -11.35 -57.84 -11.55
CA VAL A 392 -11.95 -57.69 -10.22
C VAL A 392 -13.43 -58.05 -10.34
N ARG A 393 -13.89 -59.00 -9.53
CA ARG A 393 -15.31 -59.37 -9.44
C ARG A 393 -15.86 -58.87 -8.11
N VAL A 394 -16.81 -57.96 -8.17
CA VAL A 394 -17.61 -57.56 -7.01
C VAL A 394 -18.77 -58.55 -6.90
N SER A 395 -18.85 -59.28 -5.78
CA SER A 395 -19.91 -60.27 -5.52
C SER A 395 -20.69 -59.87 -4.27
N ALA A 396 -21.91 -60.38 -4.09
CA ALA A 396 -22.70 -60.07 -2.90
C ALA A 396 -22.09 -60.73 -1.64
N PRO A 397 -22.34 -60.19 -0.43
CA PRO A 397 -21.91 -60.84 0.80
C PRO A 397 -22.45 -62.28 0.87
N GLY A 398 -21.57 -63.28 0.82
CA GLY A 398 -21.92 -64.71 0.85
C GLY A 398 -21.77 -65.45 -0.48
N ASP A 399 -21.48 -64.77 -1.59
CA ASP A 399 -21.07 -65.43 -2.84
C ASP A 399 -19.68 -66.06 -2.67
N ASP A 400 -19.50 -67.32 -3.10
CA ASP A 400 -18.19 -67.96 -3.16
C ASP A 400 -17.33 -67.24 -4.22
N PRO A 401 -16.27 -66.52 -3.81
CA PRO A 401 -15.47 -65.74 -4.75
C PRO A 401 -14.57 -66.64 -5.61
N ALA A 402 -14.43 -67.94 -5.28
CA ALA A 402 -13.78 -68.97 -6.08
C ALA A 402 -14.78 -69.83 -6.89
N GLY A 403 -16.08 -69.52 -6.80
CA GLY A 403 -17.15 -70.26 -7.46
C GLY A 403 -17.05 -70.24 -8.99
N ARG A 404 -17.30 -71.41 -9.60
CA ARG A 404 -17.26 -71.62 -11.05
C ARG A 404 -18.12 -70.58 -11.79
N TRP A 405 -17.54 -69.94 -12.81
CA TRP A 405 -18.22 -69.04 -13.75
C TRP A 405 -19.64 -69.53 -14.07
N PRO A 406 -20.71 -68.78 -13.74
CA PRO A 406 -21.96 -69.00 -14.44
C PRO A 406 -21.71 -68.65 -15.90
N THR A 407 -21.87 -69.63 -16.77
CA THR A 407 -21.95 -69.40 -18.22
C THR A 407 -23.05 -68.38 -18.46
N ILE A 408 -22.66 -67.15 -18.82
CA ILE A 408 -23.58 -66.14 -19.31
C ILE A 408 -24.08 -66.65 -20.67
N SER A 409 -25.37 -66.99 -20.75
CA SER A 409 -26.11 -67.24 -21.99
C SER A 409 -26.60 -65.94 -22.60
#